data_AF-G5AD43-F1
#
_entry.id   AF-G5AD43-F1
#
_cell.length_a   1.000
_cell.length_b   1.000
_cell.length_c   1.000
_cell.angle_alpha   90.00
_cell.angle_beta   90.00
_cell.angle_gamma   90.00
#
_symmetry.space_group_name_H-M   'P 1'
#
loop_
_entity.id
_entity.type
_entity.pdbx_description
1 polymer ?
#
loop_
_entity_poly.entity_id
_entity_poly.type
_entity_poly.pdbx_seq_one_letter_code
_entity_poly.pdbx_strand_id
1 'polypeptide(L)' 'FGALLAALLTCVQAASIPHDQVRPFAQRDPITVSEKAAIKFNPQLTVSEGCHPYPAVQEDGALSGGLKWSGKQDGECKGS' A
#
# COMPACT_ATOMS: atom_id res chain seq x y z
N PHE A 1 -29.20 37.92 12.77
CA PHE A 1 -28.98 36.48 13.10
C PHE A 1 -28.35 35.76 11.92
N GLY A 2 -27.13 36.13 11.52
CA GLY A 2 -26.42 35.49 10.42
C GLY A 2 -25.09 34.96 10.92
N ALA A 3 -25.08 33.71 11.38
CA ALA A 3 -23.85 33.05 11.80
C ALA A 3 -23.17 32.47 10.56
N LEU A 4 -22.01 33.01 10.21
CA LEU A 4 -21.14 32.52 9.15
C LEU A 4 -20.42 31.26 9.67
N LEU A 5 -20.83 30.08 9.21
CA LEU A 5 -20.14 28.82 9.46
C LEU A 5 -18.96 28.69 8.49
N ALA A 6 -17.76 29.04 8.95
CA ALA A 6 -16.53 28.71 8.25
C ALA A 6 -16.16 27.25 8.55
N ALA A 7 -16.37 26.35 7.59
CA ALA A 7 -15.90 24.97 7.69
C ALA A 7 -14.37 24.94 7.57
N LEU A 8 -13.69 24.50 8.63
CA LEU A 8 -12.25 24.22 8.61
C LEU A 8 -12.01 22.96 7.76
N LEU A 9 -11.50 23.11 6.53
CA LEU A 9 -10.92 22.01 5.78
C LEU A 9 -9.56 21.66 6.41
N THR A 10 -9.53 20.66 7.28
CA THR A 10 -8.27 20.04 7.71
C THR A 10 -7.85 19.02 6.66
N CYS A 11 -6.65 19.15 6.08
CA CYS A 11 -6.06 18.09 5.26
C CYS A 11 -5.69 16.92 6.18
N VAL A 12 -6.30 15.75 6.00
CA VAL A 12 -5.81 14.51 6.60
C VAL A 12 -4.57 14.08 5.82
N GLN A 13 -3.41 14.12 6.45
CA GLN A 13 -2.20 13.50 5.93
C GLN A 13 -2.12 12.06 6.44
N ALA A 14 -1.99 11.12 5.52
CA ALA A 14 -1.71 9.73 5.85
C ALA A 14 -0.36 9.62 6.58
N ALA A 15 -0.33 8.84 7.66
CA ALA A 15 0.91 8.54 8.36
C ALA A 15 1.87 7.77 7.44
N SER A 16 3.16 8.06 7.51
CA SER A 16 4.21 7.28 6.85
C SER A 16 4.88 6.37 7.88
N ILE A 17 4.91 5.07 7.61
CA ILE A 17 5.44 4.04 8.52
C ILE A 17 6.56 3.22 7.84
N PRO A 18 7.41 2.52 8.61
CA PRO A 18 8.48 1.68 8.03
C PRO A 18 7.94 0.68 6.99
N HIS A 19 8.71 0.46 5.92
CA HIS A 19 8.24 -0.33 4.76
C HIS A 19 7.94 -1.79 5.09
N ASP A 20 8.56 -2.31 6.15
CA ASP A 20 8.44 -3.67 6.68
C ASP A 20 7.35 -3.81 7.77
N GLN A 21 6.70 -2.71 8.16
CA GLN A 21 5.66 -2.70 9.19
C GLN A 21 4.25 -2.48 8.62
N VAL A 22 4.14 -2.19 7.31
CA VAL A 22 2.85 -2.04 6.64
C VAL A 22 2.15 -3.41 6.58
N ARG A 23 0.93 -3.49 7.08
CA ARG A 23 0.16 -4.74 7.05
C ARG A 23 -0.53 -4.95 5.70
N PRO A 24 -0.35 -6.11 5.03
CA PRO A 24 -1.02 -6.38 3.76
C PRO A 24 -2.52 -6.63 3.94
N PHE A 25 -3.29 -6.36 2.88
CA PHE A 25 -4.68 -6.79 2.80
C PHE A 25 -4.75 -8.27 2.43
N ALA A 26 -5.56 -9.03 3.15
CA ALA A 26 -5.90 -10.39 2.73
C ALA A 26 -6.62 -10.35 1.37
N GLN A 27 -6.29 -11.30 0.49
CA GLN A 27 -7.02 -11.48 -0.75
C GLN A 27 -8.49 -11.78 -0.42
N ARG A 28 -9.40 -10.93 -0.86
CA ARG A 28 -10.84 -11.06 -0.60
C ARG A 28 -11.45 -12.18 -1.43
N ASP A 29 -12.53 -12.76 -0.92
CA ASP A 29 -13.37 -13.68 -1.69
C ASP A 29 -14.06 -12.92 -2.83
N PRO A 30 -13.92 -13.36 -4.09
CA PRO A 30 -14.42 -12.61 -5.23
C PRO A 30 -15.93 -12.79 -5.41
N ILE A 31 -16.68 -11.69 -5.50
CA ILE A 31 -18.15 -11.71 -5.61
C ILE A 31 -18.55 -11.52 -7.08
N THR A 32 -18.03 -10.46 -7.70
CA THR A 32 -18.34 -10.05 -9.07
C THR A 32 -17.57 -10.87 -10.10
N VAL A 33 -18.04 -10.87 -11.34
CA VAL A 33 -17.35 -11.53 -12.47
C VAL A 33 -15.94 -10.95 -12.65
N SER A 34 -15.78 -9.64 -12.50
CA SER A 34 -14.49 -8.96 -12.62
C SER A 34 -13.52 -9.37 -11.52
N GLU A 35 -13.96 -9.48 -10.27
CA GLU A 35 -13.11 -9.94 -9.17
C GLU A 35 -12.69 -11.40 -9.35
N LYS A 36 -13.60 -12.27 -9.82
CA LYS A 36 -13.28 -13.67 -10.12
C LYS A 36 -12.27 -13.77 -11.26
N ALA A 37 -12.42 -12.92 -12.28
CA ALA A 37 -11.46 -12.83 -13.37
C ALA A 37 -10.10 -12.33 -12.87
N ALA A 38 -10.05 -11.33 -12.00
CA ALA A 38 -8.81 -10.80 -11.43
C ALA A 38 -8.01 -11.88 -10.69
N ILE A 39 -8.68 -12.75 -9.92
CA ILE A 39 -8.02 -13.88 -9.25
C ILE A 39 -7.63 -14.96 -10.27
N LYS A 40 -8.53 -15.31 -11.20
CA LYS A 40 -8.28 -16.34 -12.22
C LYS A 40 -7.09 -16.03 -13.11
N PHE A 41 -6.89 -14.75 -13.44
CA PHE A 41 -5.84 -14.27 -14.34
C PHE A 41 -4.72 -13.54 -13.60
N ASN A 42 -4.55 -13.79 -12.29
CA ASN A 42 -3.44 -13.24 -11.53
C ASN A 42 -2.11 -13.80 -12.08
N PRO A 43 -1.19 -12.95 -12.58
CA PRO A 43 0.05 -13.41 -13.18
C PRO A 43 1.01 -14.02 -12.16
N GLN A 44 1.89 -14.90 -12.64
CA GLN A 44 3.08 -15.26 -11.91
C GLN A 44 4.13 -14.17 -12.08
N LEU A 45 4.74 -13.74 -10.98
CA LEU A 45 5.79 -12.73 -10.97
C LEU A 45 7.11 -13.37 -10.54
N THR A 46 8.10 -13.31 -11.41
CA THR A 46 9.49 -13.62 -11.08
C THR A 46 10.25 -12.32 -10.89
N VAL A 47 10.78 -12.10 -9.69
CA VAL A 47 11.68 -10.97 -9.40
C VAL A 47 13.11 -11.47 -9.60
N SER A 48 13.75 -11.05 -10.70
CA SER A 48 15.13 -11.45 -11.01
C SER A 48 16.17 -10.62 -10.25
N GLU A 49 15.88 -9.34 -10.05
CA GLU A 49 16.74 -8.37 -9.37
C GLU A 49 15.88 -7.26 -8.73
N GLY A 50 16.44 -6.56 -7.74
CA GLY A 50 15.77 -5.48 -7.04
C GLY A 50 14.81 -5.94 -5.93
N CYS A 51 13.86 -5.08 -5.59
CA CYS A 51 12.93 -5.32 -4.49
C CYS A 51 11.78 -6.26 -4.85
N HIS A 52 11.41 -7.11 -3.91
CA HIS A 52 10.15 -7.86 -3.96
C HIS A 52 8.94 -6.93 -3.74
N PRO A 53 7.71 -7.35 -4.09
CA PRO A 53 6.51 -6.58 -3.78
C PRO A 53 6.31 -6.43 -2.25
N TYR A 54 5.97 -5.21 -1.81
CA TYR A 54 5.61 -4.88 -0.42
C TYR A 54 4.23 -4.18 -0.39
N PRO A 55 3.48 -4.31 0.72
CA PRO A 55 2.25 -3.56 0.90
C PRO A 55 2.53 -2.06 0.95
N ALA A 56 1.84 -1.29 0.09
CA ALA A 56 2.03 0.15 -0.01
C ALA A 56 1.20 0.95 1.02
N VAL A 57 0.09 0.38 1.48
CA VAL A 57 -0.87 1.00 2.39
C VAL A 57 -1.54 -0.09 3.22
N GLN A 58 -1.91 0.26 4.45
CA GLN A 58 -2.69 -0.62 5.34
C GLN A 58 -4.08 -0.05 5.64
N GLU A 59 -4.88 -0.79 6.41
CA GLU A 59 -6.31 -0.52 6.65
C GLU A 59 -6.62 0.88 7.22
N ASP A 60 -5.76 1.42 8.08
CA ASP A 60 -5.93 2.76 8.67
C ASP A 60 -5.48 3.91 7.75
N GLY A 61 -5.05 3.59 6.52
CA GLY A 61 -4.57 4.55 5.54
C GLY A 61 -3.11 4.94 5.71
N ALA A 62 -2.36 4.40 6.67
CA ALA A 62 -0.92 4.61 6.76
C ALA A 62 -0.20 4.02 5.53
N LEU A 63 0.78 4.76 5.02
CA LEU A 63 1.54 4.48 3.81
C LEU A 63 2.95 3.96 4.15
N SER A 64 3.47 3.08 3.29
CA SER A 64 4.89 2.71 3.31
C SER A 64 5.77 3.95 3.12
N GLY A 65 6.74 4.14 4.01
CA GLY A 65 7.80 5.14 3.86
C GLY A 65 8.85 4.75 2.81
N GLY A 66 8.78 3.52 2.30
CA GLY A 66 9.73 2.97 1.34
C GLY A 66 11.15 2.87 1.90
N LEU A 67 12.10 2.68 1.00
CA LEU A 67 13.52 2.64 1.31
C LEU A 67 14.24 3.81 0.65
N LYS A 68 15.19 4.40 1.36
CA LYS A 68 16.12 5.37 0.79
C LYS A 68 16.97 4.68 -0.29
N TRP A 69 17.13 5.31 -1.44
CA TRP A 69 18.02 4.83 -2.50
C TRP A 69 19.49 4.88 -2.06
N SER A 70 19.95 3.80 -1.43
CA SER A 70 21.31 3.60 -0.94
C SER A 70 21.57 2.13 -0.68
N GLY A 71 22.83 1.70 -0.74
CA GLY A 71 23.19 0.30 -0.50
C GLY A 71 22.93 -0.61 -1.70
N LYS A 72 22.73 -1.91 -1.44
CA LYS A 72 22.45 -2.92 -2.47
C LYS A 72 21.02 -2.73 -3.00
N GLN A 73 20.80 -3.05 -4.27
CA GLN A 73 19.49 -2.92 -4.93
C GLN A 73 18.36 -3.69 -4.23
N ASP A 74 18.69 -4.76 -3.50
CA ASP A 74 17.76 -5.63 -2.78
C ASP A 74 18.01 -5.65 -1.26
N GLY A 75 18.80 -4.71 -0.73
CA GLY A 75 19.41 -4.83 0.61
C GLY A 75 18.42 -5.09 1.75
N GLU A 76 17.32 -4.37 1.77
CA GLU A 76 16.30 -4.39 2.83
C GLU A 76 14.89 -4.72 2.28
N CYS A 77 14.81 -5.32 1.08
CA CYS A 77 13.54 -5.53 0.37
C CYS A 77 13.45 -6.90 -0.34
N LYS A 78 13.98 -7.96 0.29
CA LYS A 78 13.98 -9.34 -0.26
C LYS A 78 12.68 -10.14 -0.06
N GLY A 79 11.68 -9.52 0.57
CA GLY A 79 10.39 -10.12 0.93
C GLY A 79 10.08 -9.88 2.41
N SER A 80 8.81 -9.60 2.72
CA SER A 80 8.29 -9.40 4.09
C SER A 80 7.77 -10.69 4.70
#